data_AF-A0A4R3ICE8-F1
#
_entry.id   AF-A0A4R3ICE8-F1
#
_cell.length_a   1.000
_cell.length_b   1.000
_cell.length_c   1.000
_cell.angle_alpha   90.00
_cell.angle_beta   90.00
_cell.angle_gamma   90.00
#
_symmetry.space_group_name_H-M   'P 1'
#
loop_
_entity.id
_entity.type
_entity.pdbx_description
1 polymer ?
#
loop_
_entity_poly.entity_id
_entity_poly.type
_entity_poly.pdbx_seq_one_letter_code
_entity_poly.pdbx_strand_id
1 'polypeptide(L)'
;MKMKTRIYRFIKPIAHLYPVPVFLAMAQAVFTFVLPLIYPGLDAAYWLLSFSGCAFWLTSFVLLKQAHHAAEPAKGFKARIRNYWENLMFMLWLITSVLLVIWLLKIGVFLLQN
;
A
#
# COMPACT_ATOMS: atom_id res chain seq x y z
N MET A 1 7.86 13.92 12.66
CA MET A 1 6.49 13.84 13.23
C MET A 1 5.45 14.71 12.52
N LYS A 2 5.72 16.00 12.18
CA LYS A 2 4.73 16.91 11.55
C LYS A 2 4.14 16.39 10.22
N MET A 3 4.93 15.72 9.38
CA MET A 3 4.47 15.17 8.09
C MET A 3 3.49 14.00 8.25
N LYS A 4 3.81 13.01 9.10
CA LYS A 4 2.93 11.88 9.47
C LYS A 4 1.55 12.38 9.91
N THR A 5 1.51 13.35 10.82
CA THR A 5 0.26 13.94 11.33
C THR A 5 -0.53 14.70 10.26
N ARG A 6 0.15 15.40 9.33
CA ARG A 6 -0.53 16.06 8.19
C ARG A 6 -1.17 15.04 7.25
N ILE A 7 -0.45 13.97 6.91
CA ILE A 7 -0.97 12.90 6.05
C ILE A 7 -2.15 12.21 6.72
N TYR A 8 -2.03 11.87 8.01
CA TYR A 8 -3.14 11.28 8.77
C TYR A 8 -4.39 12.17 8.80
N ARG A 9 -4.22 13.49 8.96
CA ARG A 9 -5.33 14.45 8.89
C ARG A 9 -5.96 14.48 7.50
N PHE A 10 -5.15 14.38 6.45
CA PHE A 10 -5.62 14.38 5.06
C PHE A 10 -6.37 13.09 4.69
N ILE A 11 -5.91 11.93 5.14
CA ILE A 11 -6.55 10.62 4.86
C ILE A 11 -7.70 10.27 5.82
N LYS A 12 -7.83 10.99 6.95
CA LYS A 12 -8.92 10.78 7.92
C LYS A 12 -10.33 10.72 7.30
N PRO A 13 -10.75 11.62 6.38
CA PRO A 13 -12.08 11.55 5.77
C PRO A 13 -12.34 10.23 5.01
N ILE A 14 -11.32 9.67 4.38
CA ILE A 14 -11.42 8.40 3.63
C ILE A 14 -11.08 7.17 4.49
N ALA A 15 -10.68 7.35 5.76
CA ALA A 15 -10.23 6.28 6.63
C ALA A 15 -11.31 5.24 6.94
N HIS A 16 -12.60 5.60 6.83
CA HIS A 16 -13.71 4.64 6.97
C HIS A 16 -13.72 3.56 5.87
N LEU A 17 -13.11 3.85 4.71
CA LEU A 17 -12.93 2.90 3.61
C LEU A 17 -11.68 2.02 3.80
N TYR A 18 -11.11 1.95 5.00
CA TYR A 18 -9.97 1.09 5.29
C TYR A 18 -10.14 -0.37 4.83
N PRO A 19 -11.32 -1.01 4.80
CA PRO A 19 -11.44 -2.39 4.31
C PRO A 19 -11.20 -2.53 2.79
N VAL A 20 -11.43 -1.46 2.01
CA VAL A 20 -11.38 -1.50 0.54
C VAL A 20 -10.03 -1.97 0.00
N PRO A 21 -8.87 -1.46 0.48
CA PRO A 21 -7.57 -1.99 0.08
C PRO A 21 -7.38 -3.50 0.33
N VAL A 22 -8.03 -4.10 1.34
CA VAL A 22 -7.94 -5.56 1.56
C VAL A 22 -8.63 -6.30 0.44
N PHE A 23 -9.82 -5.84 0.04
CA PHE A 23 -10.54 -6.42 -1.11
C PHE A 23 -9.73 -6.26 -2.40
N LEU A 24 -9.10 -5.10 -2.61
CA LEU A 24 -8.24 -4.86 -3.78
C LEU A 24 -7.00 -5.75 -3.77
N ALA A 25 -6.36 -5.95 -2.61
CA ALA A 25 -5.24 -6.88 -2.46
C ALA A 25 -5.66 -8.32 -2.76
N MET A 26 -6.82 -8.76 -2.26
CA MET A 26 -7.35 -10.10 -2.53
C MET A 26 -7.68 -10.29 -4.01
N ALA A 27 -8.40 -9.35 -4.62
CA ALA A 27 -8.75 -9.41 -6.02
C ALA A 27 -7.48 -9.47 -6.88
N GLN A 28 -6.50 -8.61 -6.59
CA GLN A 28 -5.23 -8.59 -7.29
C GLN A 28 -4.47 -9.92 -7.11
N ALA A 29 -4.40 -10.47 -5.90
CA ALA A 29 -3.77 -11.77 -5.66
C ALA A 29 -4.45 -12.88 -6.48
N VAL A 30 -5.78 -12.94 -6.49
CA VAL A 30 -6.54 -13.92 -7.30
C VAL A 30 -6.22 -13.76 -8.78
N PHE A 31 -6.25 -12.54 -9.33
CA PHE A 31 -5.85 -12.30 -10.72
C PHE A 31 -4.41 -12.74 -10.99
N THR A 32 -3.49 -12.51 -10.05
CA THR A 32 -2.08 -12.89 -10.19
C THR A 32 -1.91 -14.40 -10.35
N PHE A 33 -2.70 -15.21 -9.64
CA PHE A 33 -2.63 -16.66 -9.72
C PHE A 33 -3.44 -17.25 -10.88
N VAL A 34 -4.52 -16.58 -11.31
CA VAL A 34 -5.39 -17.06 -12.39
C VAL A 34 -4.84 -16.65 -13.77
N LEU A 35 -4.24 -15.46 -13.91
CA LEU A 35 -3.77 -14.96 -15.20
C LEU A 35 -2.77 -15.91 -15.91
N PRO A 36 -1.82 -16.58 -15.22
CA PRO A 36 -0.93 -17.57 -15.82
C PRO A 36 -1.64 -18.80 -16.39
N LEU A 37 -2.82 -19.16 -15.87
CA LEU A 37 -3.61 -20.27 -16.41
C LEU A 37 -4.20 -19.93 -17.78
N ILE A 38 -4.43 -18.64 -18.03
CA ILE A 38 -4.95 -18.11 -19.31
C ILE A 38 -3.80 -17.70 -20.23
N TYR A 39 -2.69 -17.22 -19.65
CA TYR A 39 -1.51 -16.74 -20.36
C TYR A 39 -0.22 -17.28 -19.71
N PRO A 40 0.21 -18.50 -20.05
CA PRO A 40 1.32 -19.18 -19.38
C PRO A 40 2.71 -18.56 -19.63
N GLY A 41 2.83 -17.65 -20.61
CA GLY A 41 4.06 -16.94 -20.92
C GLY A 41 4.30 -15.65 -20.12
N LEU A 42 3.64 -15.48 -18.97
CA LEU A 42 3.82 -14.29 -18.13
C LEU A 42 5.22 -14.24 -17.53
N ASP A 43 5.91 -13.12 -17.78
CA ASP A 43 7.27 -12.87 -17.31
C ASP A 43 7.31 -12.67 -15.77
N ALA A 44 8.46 -12.96 -15.16
CA ALA A 44 8.74 -12.72 -13.75
C ALA A 44 8.50 -11.25 -13.34
N ALA A 45 8.67 -10.32 -14.28
CA ALA A 45 8.33 -8.91 -14.08
C ALA A 45 6.86 -8.69 -13.71
N TYR A 46 5.92 -9.44 -14.29
CA TYR A 46 4.49 -9.35 -13.96
C TYR A 46 4.21 -9.79 -12.52
N TRP A 47 4.81 -10.90 -12.10
CA TRP A 47 4.69 -11.40 -10.72
C TRP A 47 5.23 -10.39 -9.71
N LEU A 48 6.41 -9.85 -9.97
CA LEU A 48 7.03 -8.82 -9.11
C LEU A 48 6.14 -7.57 -9.01
N LEU A 49 5.56 -7.12 -10.12
CA LEU A 49 4.63 -5.99 -10.13
C LEU A 49 3.38 -6.29 -9.33
N SER A 50 2.82 -7.49 -9.48
CA SER A 50 1.60 -7.83 -8.79
C SER A 50 1.81 -8.00 -7.28
N PHE A 51 2.91 -8.63 -6.85
CA PHE A 51 3.27 -8.68 -5.44
C PHE A 51 3.53 -7.28 -4.85
N SER A 52 4.15 -6.39 -5.63
CA SER A 52 4.37 -5.00 -5.23
C SER A 52 3.06 -4.23 -5.05
N GLY A 53 2.09 -4.41 -5.96
CA GLY A 53 0.76 -3.82 -5.81
C GLY A 53 -0.01 -4.38 -4.61
N CYS A 54 0.05 -5.69 -4.36
CA CYS A 54 -0.51 -6.30 -3.14
C CYS A 54 0.10 -5.69 -1.87
N ALA A 55 1.42 -5.52 -1.83
CA ALA A 55 2.10 -4.87 -0.70
C ALA A 55 1.65 -3.41 -0.51
N PHE A 56 1.45 -2.67 -1.61
CA PHE A 56 0.91 -1.32 -1.57
C PHE A 56 -0.52 -1.26 -0.99
N TRP A 57 -1.40 -2.16 -1.42
CA TRP A 57 -2.78 -2.22 -0.90
C TRP A 57 -2.82 -2.58 0.60
N LEU A 58 -2.02 -3.57 1.02
CA LEU A 58 -1.97 -3.99 2.42
C LEU A 58 -1.37 -2.91 3.34
N THR A 59 -0.33 -2.21 2.88
CA THR A 59 0.24 -1.08 3.64
C THR A 59 -0.75 0.09 3.71
N SER A 60 -1.53 0.32 2.66
CA SER A 60 -2.62 1.32 2.64
C SER A 60 -3.75 0.96 3.60
N PHE A 61 -4.14 -0.31 3.69
CA PHE A 61 -5.09 -0.80 4.72
C PHE A 61 -4.60 -0.46 6.13
N VAL A 62 -3.33 -0.79 6.43
CA VAL A 62 -2.77 -0.56 7.78
C VAL A 62 -2.76 0.93 8.13
N LEU A 63 -2.41 1.80 7.17
CA LEU A 63 -2.45 3.25 7.39
C LEU A 63 -3.87 3.79 7.57
N LEU A 64 -4.83 3.38 6.75
CA LEU A 64 -6.22 3.83 6.89
C LEU A 64 -6.85 3.31 8.20
N LYS A 65 -6.55 2.06 8.57
CA LYS A 65 -6.97 1.48 9.85
C LYS A 65 -6.38 2.26 11.04
N GLN A 66 -5.10 2.62 10.97
CA GLN A 66 -4.44 3.47 11.96
C GLN A 66 -5.08 4.86 12.00
N ALA A 67 -5.35 5.49 10.85
CA ALA A 67 -6.01 6.79 10.77
C ALA A 67 -7.42 6.78 11.39
N HIS A 68 -8.16 5.68 11.20
CA HIS A 68 -9.51 5.49 11.74
C HIS A 68 -9.49 5.24 13.27
N HIS A 69 -8.54 4.47 13.78
CA HIS A 69 -8.47 4.05 15.19
C HIS A 69 -7.46 4.83 16.06
N ALA A 70 -6.82 5.89 15.55
CA ALA A 70 -5.78 6.66 16.25
C ALA A 70 -6.23 7.41 17.53
N ALA A 71 -7.38 7.04 18.12
CA ALA A 71 -7.91 7.68 19.32
C ALA A 71 -7.22 7.23 20.62
N GLU A 72 -6.60 6.04 20.69
CA GLU A 72 -6.11 5.52 21.97
C GLU A 72 -4.58 5.57 22.11
N PRO A 73 -4.04 6.45 22.97
CA PRO A 73 -2.61 6.44 23.30
C PRO A 73 -2.29 5.21 24.16
N ALA A 74 -1.61 4.22 23.57
CA ALA A 74 -0.97 3.18 24.35
C ALA A 74 0.08 3.83 25.26
N LYS A 75 0.19 3.36 26.52
CA LYS A 75 1.20 3.81 27.49
C LYS A 75 2.31 2.76 27.63
N GLY A 76 3.54 3.19 27.94
CA GLY A 76 4.67 2.32 28.25
C GLY A 76 5.33 1.61 27.06
N PHE A 77 5.93 0.44 27.30
CA PHE A 77 6.72 -0.32 26.30
C PHE A 77 5.92 -0.73 25.06
N LYS A 78 4.64 -1.09 25.23
CA LYS A 78 3.71 -1.39 24.13
C LYS A 78 3.53 -0.20 23.19
N ALA A 79 3.53 1.03 23.72
CA ALA A 79 3.46 2.25 22.91
C ALA A 79 4.72 2.44 22.06
N ARG A 80 5.88 2.05 22.59
CA ARG A 80 7.17 2.15 21.88
C ARG A 80 7.21 1.19 20.70
N ILE A 81 6.85 -0.08 20.91
CA ILE A 81 6.75 -1.08 19.84
C ILE A 81 5.72 -0.65 18.80
N ARG A 82 4.53 -0.22 19.24
CA ARG A 82 3.48 0.26 18.34
C ARG A 82 3.97 1.43 17.48
N ASN A 83 4.65 2.40 18.06
CA ASN A 83 5.17 3.55 17.33
C ASN A 83 6.29 3.16 16.33
N TYR A 84 7.17 2.21 16.68
CA TYR A 84 8.14 1.66 15.73
C TYR A 84 7.45 0.96 14.56
N TRP A 85 6.44 0.13 14.85
CA TRP A 85 5.65 -0.55 13.82
C TRP A 85 4.91 0.43 12.90
N GLU A 86 4.24 1.44 13.47
CA GLU A 86 3.56 2.48 12.70
C GLU A 86 4.52 3.26 11.80
N ASN A 87 5.72 3.59 12.28
CA ASN A 87 6.71 4.31 11.48
C ASN A 87 7.30 3.42 10.39
N LEU A 88 7.53 2.13 10.67
CA LEU A 88 7.97 1.16 9.67
C LEU A 88 6.94 1.03 8.55
N MET A 89 5.67 0.82 8.90
CA MET A 89 4.58 0.69 7.93
C MET A 89 4.40 1.96 7.10
N PHE A 90 4.54 3.13 7.74
CA PHE A 90 4.51 4.42 7.04
C PHE A 90 5.68 4.57 6.06
N MET A 91 6.91 4.18 6.44
CA MET A 91 8.07 4.21 5.53
C MET A 91 7.91 3.24 4.37
N LEU A 92 7.45 2.01 4.64
CA LEU A 92 7.18 1.02 3.59
C LEU A 92 6.11 1.52 2.61
N TRP A 93 5.03 2.09 3.11
CA TRP A 93 4.01 2.70 2.26
C TRP A 93 4.57 3.85 1.40
N LEU A 94 5.41 4.72 1.97
CA LEU A 94 6.00 5.83 1.24
C LEU A 94 6.94 5.33 0.12
N ILE A 95 7.78 4.34 0.41
CA ILE A 95 8.69 3.73 -0.57
C ILE A 95 7.88 3.07 -1.69
N THR A 96 6.89 2.24 -1.35
CA THR A 96 6.04 1.56 -2.35
C THR A 96 5.26 2.56 -3.19
N SER A 97 4.74 3.65 -2.61
CA SER A 97 4.05 4.71 -3.33
C SER A 97 4.97 5.42 -4.34
N VAL A 98 6.19 5.77 -3.93
CA VAL A 98 7.18 6.42 -4.82
C VAL A 98 7.57 5.49 -5.96
N LEU A 99 7.83 4.21 -5.68
CA LEU A 99 8.15 3.22 -6.71
C LEU A 99 7.00 3.03 -7.69
N LEU A 100 5.75 3.00 -7.21
CA LEU A 100 4.56 2.88 -8.03
C LEU A 100 4.39 4.10 -8.95
N VAL A 101 4.62 5.32 -8.45
CA VAL A 101 4.60 6.54 -9.26
C VAL A 101 5.68 6.51 -10.34
N ILE A 102 6.91 6.12 -10.01
CA ILE A 102 8.00 6.00 -10.99
C ILE A 102 7.63 4.99 -12.08
N TRP A 103 7.04 3.86 -11.68
CA TRP A 103 6.63 2.84 -12.63
C TRP A 103 5.50 3.32 -13.56
N LEU A 104 4.48 4.00 -13.02
CA LEU A 104 3.42 4.62 -13.82
C LEU A 104 3.96 5.67 -14.80
N LEU A 105 4.92 6.50 -14.36
CA LEU A 105 5.58 7.48 -15.23
C LEU A 105 6.34 6.80 -16.36
N LYS A 106 7.08 5.71 -16.07
CA LYS A 106 7.78 4.95 -17.12
C LYS A 106 6.82 4.36 -18.15
N ILE A 107 5.68 3.82 -17.71
CA ILE A 107 4.66 3.32 -18.63
C ILE A 107 4.06 4.45 -19.46
N GLY A 108 3.73 5.58 -18.83
CA GLY A 108 3.19 6.74 -19.54
C GLY A 108 4.14 7.25 -20.63
N VAL A 109 5.44 7.34 -20.32
CA VAL A 109 6.46 7.72 -21.31
C VAL A 109 6.56 6.68 -22.44
N PHE A 110 6.57 5.38 -22.11
CA PHE A 110 6.61 4.32 -23.12
C PHE A 110 5.39 4.36 -24.05
N LEU A 111 4.18 4.59 -23.52
CA LEU A 111 2.95 4.70 -24.30
C LEU A 111 2.87 5.98 -25.15
N LEU A 112 3.61 7.03 -24.80
CA LEU A 112 3.70 8.26 -25.60
C LEU A 112 4.76 8.17 -26.70
N GLN A 113 5.73 7.26 -26.54
CA GLN A 113 6.83 7.05 -27.50
C GLN A 113 6.52 5.99 -28.56
N ASN A 114 5.56 5.10 -28.29
CA ASN A 114 4.98 4.14 -29.25
C ASN A 114 3.65 4.65 -29.80
#